data_AF-A0A3P8IZB6-F1
#
_entry.id   AF-A0A3P8IZB6-F1
#
_cell.length_a   1.000
_cell.length_b   1.000
_cell.length_c   1.000
_cell.angle_alpha   90.00
_cell.angle_beta   90.00
_cell.angle_gamma   90.00
#
_symmetry.space_group_name_H-M   'P 1'
#
loop_
_entity.id
_entity.type
_entity.pdbx_description
1 polymer ?
#
loop_
_entity_poly.entity_id
_entity_poly.type
_entity_poly.pdbx_seq_one_letter_code
_entity_poly.pdbx_strand_id
1 'polypeptide(L)' 'MDAPFAAVSRSASSTTAEIEMLAEKYLHCSANWNSVVRDGRGMVTGAVSPMKLVTFTNRPDERWQRTIYDMDGNKFWK' A
#
# COMPACT_ATOMS: atom_id res chain seq x y z
N MET A 1 28.57 25.16 -19.61
CA MET A 1 27.16 25.17 -20.07
C MET A 1 26.46 24.20 -19.14
N ASP A 2 26.11 24.68 -17.96
CA ASP A 2 25.71 23.84 -16.84
C ASP A 2 24.28 24.26 -16.47
N ALA A 3 23.32 23.44 -16.87
CA ALA A 3 21.92 23.64 -16.51
C ALA A 3 21.75 23.31 -15.01
N PRO A 4 21.09 24.16 -14.20
CA PRO A 4 20.87 23.83 -12.81
C PRO A 4 19.85 22.69 -12.67
N PHE A 5 20.19 21.76 -11.79
CA PHE A 5 19.34 20.73 -11.22
C PHE A 5 17.94 21.29 -10.94
N ALA A 6 16.92 20.68 -11.55
CA ALA A 6 15.53 21.12 -11.47
C ALA A 6 15.12 21.32 -10.00
N ALA A 7 14.73 22.55 -9.66
CA ALA A 7 14.13 22.85 -8.37
C ALA A 7 12.88 21.98 -8.21
N VAL A 8 12.89 21.09 -7.22
CA VAL A 8 11.68 20.38 -6.81
C VAL A 8 10.68 21.45 -6.37
N SER A 9 9.61 21.63 -7.13
CA SER A 9 8.56 22.58 -6.78
C SER A 9 7.94 22.12 -5.47
N ARG A 10 8.05 22.96 -4.43
CA ARG A 10 7.42 22.69 -3.14
C ARG A 10 5.92 22.85 -3.33
N SER A 11 5.21 21.75 -3.58
CA SER A 11 3.76 21.74 -3.58
C SER A 11 3.27 22.18 -2.20
N ALA A 12 2.29 23.09 -2.18
CA ALA A 12 1.63 23.47 -0.94
C ALA A 12 1.16 22.22 -0.20
N SER A 13 1.43 22.14 1.11
CA SER A 13 0.91 21.07 1.96
C SER A 13 -0.61 21.15 1.93
N SER A 14 -1.26 20.26 1.19
CA SER A 14 -2.70 20.13 1.18
C SER A 14 -3.19 19.79 2.58
N THR A 15 -4.34 20.35 2.97
CA THR A 15 -4.92 20.12 4.29
C THR A 15 -5.20 18.63 4.46
N THR A 16 -4.90 18.03 5.62
CA THR A 16 -5.03 16.57 5.82
C THR A 16 -6.40 16.03 5.41
N ALA A 17 -7.48 16.76 5.70
CA ALA A 17 -8.85 16.36 5.34
C ALA A 17 -9.11 16.34 3.81
N GLU A 18 -8.52 17.27 3.06
CA GLU A 18 -8.68 17.31 1.60
C GLU A 18 -7.93 16.13 0.96
N ILE A 19 -6.75 15.80 1.48
CA ILE A 19 -5.98 14.62 1.05
C ILE A 19 -6.75 13.34 1.36
N GLU A 20 -7.33 13.22 2.55
CA GLU A 20 -8.11 12.04 2.97
C GLU A 20 -9.34 11.83 2.08
N MET A 21 -10.11 12.90 1.80
CA MET A 21 -11.27 12.83 0.92
C MET A 21 -10.89 12.39 -0.51
N LEU A 22 -9.76 12.88 -1.03
CA LEU A 22 -9.26 12.48 -2.35
C LEU A 22 -8.73 11.04 -2.32
N ALA A 23 -8.03 10.66 -1.25
CA ALA A 23 -7.50 9.32 -1.06
C ALA A 23 -8.63 8.28 -1.03
N GLU A 24 -9.69 8.54 -0.28
CA GLU A 24 -10.86 7.66 -0.19
C GLU A 24 -11.48 7.38 -1.56
N LYS A 25 -11.58 8.40 -2.42
CA LYS A 25 -12.27 8.30 -3.71
C LYS A 25 -11.39 7.77 -4.84
N TYR A 26 -10.09 8.04 -4.81
CA TYR A 26 -9.22 7.82 -5.97
C TYR A 26 -8.01 6.89 -5.71
N LEU A 27 -7.65 6.61 -4.46
CA LEU A 27 -6.57 5.67 -4.17
C LEU A 27 -7.12 4.28 -3.88
N HIS A 28 -6.68 3.30 -4.68
CA HIS A 28 -7.07 1.91 -4.47
C HIS A 28 -6.23 1.24 -3.38
N CYS A 29 -6.88 0.55 -2.45
CA CYS A 29 -6.21 -0.30 -1.44
C CYS A 29 -5.66 -1.58 -2.07
N SER A 30 -4.44 -1.52 -2.62
CA SER A 30 -3.78 -2.65 -3.27
C SER A 30 -3.36 -3.75 -2.29
N ALA A 31 -3.00 -3.38 -1.06
CA ALA A 31 -2.61 -4.32 -0.01
C ALA A 31 -3.83 -4.74 0.83
N ASN A 32 -4.09 -6.04 0.91
CA ASN A 32 -5.20 -6.59 1.66
C ASN A 32 -4.94 -8.05 2.05
N TRP A 33 -5.67 -8.52 3.05
CA TRP A 33 -5.69 -9.92 3.46
C TRP A 33 -6.87 -10.68 2.83
N ASN A 34 -7.42 -10.22 1.70
CA ASN A 34 -8.61 -10.81 1.09
C ASN A 34 -8.27 -12.18 0.48
N SER A 35 -8.41 -13.20 1.31
CA SER A 35 -8.56 -14.59 0.88
C SER A 35 -9.81 -15.23 1.49
N VAL A 36 -10.73 -14.39 1.99
CA VAL A 36 -11.94 -14.81 2.69
C VAL A 36 -13.09 -14.97 1.70
N VAL A 37 -13.60 -16.19 1.56
CA VAL A 37 -14.83 -16.45 0.80
C VAL A 37 -16.01 -16.10 1.71
N ARG A 38 -16.92 -15.26 1.21
CA ARG A 38 -18.19 -14.94 1.85
C ARG A 38 -19.32 -15.58 1.06
N ASP A 39 -20.37 -16.03 1.74
CA ASP A 39 -21.58 -16.49 1.05
C ASP A 39 -22.42 -15.33 0.50
N GLY A 40 -23.50 -15.68 -0.21
CA GLY A 40 -24.48 -14.73 -0.74
C GLY A 40 -25.27 -13.95 0.32
N ARG A 41 -25.02 -14.16 1.62
CA ARG A 41 -25.59 -13.39 2.74
C ARG A 41 -24.53 -12.51 3.44
N GLY A 42 -23.30 -12.48 2.92
CA GLY A 42 -22.19 -11.70 3.45
C GLY A 42 -21.48 -12.34 4.66
N MET A 43 -21.86 -13.56 5.05
CA MET A 43 -21.22 -14.31 6.13
C MET A 43 -19.93 -14.94 5.64
N VAL A 44 -18.89 -14.94 6.47
CA VAL A 44 -17.61 -15.59 6.17
C VAL A 44 -17.81 -17.11 6.20
N THR A 45 -17.73 -17.77 5.04
CA THR A 45 -18.02 -19.22 4.90
C THR A 45 -16.81 -20.10 4.74
N GLY A 46 -15.62 -19.53 4.61
CA GLY A 46 -14.38 -20.28 4.63
C GLY A 46 -13.18 -19.37 4.81
N ALA A 47 -12.34 -19.70 5.80
CA ALA A 47 -10.95 -19.28 5.75
C ALA A 47 -10.26 -20.08 4.65
N VAL A 48 -9.35 -19.41 3.92
CA VAL A 48 -8.50 -19.99 2.88
C VAL A 48 -7.96 -21.34 3.32
N SER A 49 -8.01 -22.33 2.42
CA SER A 49 -7.28 -23.60 2.58
C SER A 49 -5.88 -23.32 3.12
N PRO A 50 -5.41 -24.05 4.16
CA PRO A 50 -4.07 -23.87 4.71
C PRO A 50 -2.96 -23.95 3.67
N MET A 51 -3.20 -24.59 2.53
CA MET A 51 -2.22 -24.72 1.44
C MET A 51 -2.11 -23.48 0.54
N LYS A 52 -3.05 -22.51 0.66
CA LYS A 52 -2.97 -21.16 0.03
C LYS A 52 -2.36 -20.10 0.94
N LEU A 53 -2.00 -20.42 2.19
CA LEU A 53 -1.29 -19.53 3.12
C LEU A 53 0.08 -19.05 2.60
N VAL A 54 0.64 -19.72 1.58
CA VAL A 54 1.99 -19.47 1.08
C VAL A 54 2.06 -18.26 0.13
N THR A 55 0.96 -17.82 -0.48
CA THR A 55 0.99 -16.76 -1.52
C THR A 55 -0.15 -15.75 -1.36
N PHE A 56 -0.13 -14.99 -0.27
CA PHE A 56 -0.91 -13.75 -0.21
C PHE A 56 -0.23 -12.70 -1.11
N THR A 57 -0.56 -12.68 -2.40
CA THR A 57 0.04 -11.75 -3.38
C THR A 57 -0.07 -10.29 -2.94
N ASN A 58 -1.15 -9.93 -2.26
CA ASN A 58 -1.44 -8.59 -1.79
C ASN A 58 -1.19 -8.41 -0.28
N ARG A 59 -0.47 -9.33 0.37
CA ARG A 59 -0.17 -9.20 1.81
C ARG A 59 0.56 -7.89 2.05
N PRO A 60 0.07 -7.04 2.98
CA PRO A 60 0.79 -5.86 3.39
C PRO A 60 2.10 -6.24 4.10
N ASP A 61 3.11 -5.43 3.88
CA ASP A 61 4.37 -5.46 4.64
C ASP A 61 4.09 -5.25 6.14
N GLU A 62 5.05 -5.65 6.97
CA GLU A 62 4.94 -5.52 8.42
C GLU A 62 4.62 -4.09 8.85
N ARG A 63 3.76 -3.95 9.86
CA ARG A 63 3.29 -2.65 10.38
C ARG A 63 2.64 -1.74 9.33
N TRP A 64 2.22 -2.28 8.19
CA TRP A 64 1.67 -1.52 7.05
C TRP A 64 2.65 -0.48 6.50
N GLN A 65 3.95 -0.75 6.59
CA GLN A 65 5.00 0.13 6.08
C GLN A 65 5.74 -0.57 4.96
N ARG A 66 5.74 0.06 3.77
CA ARG A 66 6.44 -0.47 2.60
C ARG A 66 7.94 -0.55 2.89
N THR A 67 8.53 -1.70 2.63
CA THR A 67 9.98 -1.87 2.66
C THR A 67 10.61 -1.03 1.54
N ILE A 68 11.52 -0.13 1.88
CA ILE A 68 12.25 0.71 0.93
C ILE A 68 13.69 0.19 0.86
N TYR A 69 14.23 0.08 -0.35
CA TYR A 69 15.62 -0.29 -0.59
C TYR A 69 16.37 0.92 -1.15
N ASP A 70 17.63 1.08 -0.78
CA ASP A 70 18.53 2.04 -1.43
C ASP A 70 19.01 1.52 -2.80
N MET A 71 19.84 2.32 -3.48
CA MET A 71 20.39 1.97 -4.79
C MET A 71 21.35 0.77 -4.73
N ASP A 72 21.89 0.47 -3.55
CA ASP A 72 22.82 -0.64 -3.30
C ASP A 72 22.06 -1.92 -2.85
N GLY A 73 20.74 -1.85 -2.71
CA GLY A 73 19.88 -2.95 -2.30
C GLY A 73 19.80 -3.19 -0.79
N ASN A 74 20.29 -2.27 0.04
CA ASN A 74 20.12 -2.35 1.48
C ASN A 74 18.72 -1.88 1.89
N LYS A 75 18.12 -2.57 2.86
CA LYS A 75 16.84 -2.18 3.44
C LYS A 75 17.02 -0.93 4.30
N PHE A 76 16.17 0.07 4.07
CA PHE A 76 15.96 1.12 5.05
C PHE A 76 15.18 0.52 6.23
N TRP A 77 15.88 0.25 7.33
CA TRP A 77 15.26 -0.09 8.61
C TRP A 77 14.81 1.20 9.29
N LYS A 78 13.53 1.29 9.65
CA LYS A 78 12.96 2.38 10.44
C LYS A 78 12.29 1.86 11.69
#